data_AF-A0A9E2US86-F1
#
_entry.id   AF-A0A9E2US86-F1
#
_cell.length_a   1.000
_cell.length_b   1.000
_cell.length_c   1.000
_cell.angle_alpha   90.00
_cell.angle_beta   90.00
_cell.angle_gamma   90.00
#
_symmetry.space_group_name_H-M   'P 1'
#
loop_
_entity.id
_entity.type
_entity.pdbx_description
1 polymer ?
#
loop_
_entity_poly.entity_id
_entity_poly.type
_entity_poly.pdbx_seq_one_letter_code
_entity_poly.pdbx_strand_id
1 'polypeptide(L)'
;TSLKFLQDTGAFIVHAGIDNRRVAEALEVILQVLGKIKKTPVEKEELMRAKEYYIGQLMLALEDTSEHMFWLGENFASLNKFLYPEEVIRRVKEIGPGDLKRMANKILQNHSLNLALIGPLKDKDKLRIKERLSF
;
A
#
# COMPACT_ATOMS: atom_id res chain seq x y z
N THR A 1 -4.46 4.62 -1.11
CA THR A 1 -3.95 3.29 -0.73
C THR A 1 -3.89 3.17 0.78
N SER A 2 -4.14 2.00 1.35
CA SER A 2 -4.03 1.74 2.79
C SER A 2 -3.43 0.36 3.09
N LEU A 3 -2.94 0.20 4.31
CA LEU A 3 -2.48 -1.07 4.86
C LEU A 3 -3.46 -1.52 5.95
N LYS A 4 -3.72 -2.81 6.01
CA LYS A 4 -4.40 -3.46 7.13
C LYS A 4 -3.48 -4.53 7.70
N PHE A 5 -3.21 -4.45 8.99
CA PHE A 5 -2.45 -5.45 9.73
C PHE A 5 -3.42 -6.25 10.59
N LEU A 6 -3.30 -7.56 10.54
CA LEU A 6 -3.95 -8.51 11.43
C LEU A 6 -2.83 -9.28 12.14
N GLN A 7 -3.18 -10.06 13.15
CA GLN A 7 -2.20 -10.73 14.01
C GLN A 7 -1.25 -11.66 13.24
N ASP A 8 -1.75 -12.32 12.19
CA ASP A 8 -1.03 -13.32 11.39
C ASP A 8 -0.92 -12.97 9.89
N THR A 9 -1.66 -11.97 9.43
CA THR A 9 -1.77 -11.60 8.02
C THR A 9 -2.02 -10.10 7.83
N GLY A 10 -2.22 -9.67 6.59
CA GLY A 10 -2.56 -8.28 6.30
C GLY A 10 -3.01 -8.09 4.86
N ALA A 11 -3.40 -6.85 4.55
CA ALA A 11 -3.80 -6.47 3.20
C ALA A 11 -3.18 -5.13 2.80
N PHE A 12 -2.66 -5.08 1.58
CA PHE A 12 -2.36 -3.85 0.87
C PHE A 12 -3.54 -3.52 -0.03
N ILE A 13 -4.17 -2.37 0.18
CA ILE A 13 -5.45 -2.02 -0.43
C ILE A 13 -5.29 -0.77 -1.27
N VAL A 14 -5.56 -0.89 -2.57
CA VAL A 14 -5.76 0.25 -3.46
C VAL A 14 -7.26 0.52 -3.52
N HIS A 15 -7.67 1.73 -3.12
CA HIS A 15 -9.06 2.19 -3.21
C HIS A 15 -9.15 3.34 -4.21
N ALA A 16 -10.22 3.38 -4.98
CA ALA A 16 -10.47 4.44 -5.94
C ALA A 16 -11.98 4.64 -6.12
N GLY A 17 -12.43 5.90 -6.05
CA GLY A 17 -13.75 6.31 -6.54
C GLY A 17 -13.66 6.59 -8.03
N ILE A 18 -14.36 5.82 -8.86
CA ILE A 18 -14.23 5.85 -10.32
C ILE A 18 -15.62 5.98 -10.94
N ASP A 19 -15.74 6.76 -12.03
CA ASP A 19 -16.94 6.74 -12.87
C ASP A 19 -17.18 5.32 -13.41
N ASN A 20 -18.42 4.82 -13.29
CA ASN A 20 -18.77 3.45 -13.68
C ASN A 20 -18.34 3.09 -15.11
N ARG A 21 -18.28 4.07 -16.02
CA ARG A 21 -17.90 3.87 -17.43
C ARG A 21 -16.40 3.63 -17.60
N ARG A 22 -15.56 3.98 -16.62
CA ARG A 22 -14.10 3.95 -16.69
C ARG A 22 -13.44 2.92 -15.77
N VAL A 23 -14.24 2.10 -15.07
CA VAL A 23 -13.72 1.11 -14.10
C VAL A 23 -12.69 0.17 -14.72
N ALA A 24 -12.95 -0.35 -15.93
CA ALA A 24 -12.04 -1.26 -16.61
C ALA A 24 -10.70 -0.61 -16.99
N GLU A 25 -10.72 0.66 -17.39
CA GLU A 25 -9.52 1.43 -17.75
C GLU A 25 -8.70 1.77 -16.50
N ALA A 26 -9.36 2.23 -15.45
CA ALA A 26 -8.72 2.54 -14.17
C ALA A 26 -8.07 1.29 -13.55
N LEU A 27 -8.77 0.15 -13.58
CA LEU A 27 -8.22 -1.12 -13.11
C LEU A 27 -6.97 -1.50 -13.91
N GLU A 28 -7.01 -1.39 -15.24
CA GLU A 28 -5.86 -1.68 -16.10
C GLU A 28 -4.66 -0.81 -15.71
N VAL A 29 -4.85 0.50 -15.54
CA VAL A 29 -3.77 1.42 -15.12
C VAL A 29 -3.22 1.05 -13.74
N ILE A 30 -4.07 0.74 -12.76
CA ILE A 30 -3.63 0.33 -11.43
C ILE A 30 -2.76 -0.92 -11.51
N LEU A 31 -3.21 -1.94 -12.22
CA LEU A 31 -2.49 -3.21 -12.37
C LEU A 31 -1.17 -3.01 -13.15
N GLN A 32 -1.15 -2.16 -14.17
CA GLN A 32 0.08 -1.78 -14.87
C GLN A 32 1.11 -1.12 -13.94
N VAL A 33 0.69 -0.20 -13.06
CA VAL A 33 1.58 0.44 -12.09
C VAL A 33 2.12 -0.58 -11.07
N LEU A 34 1.26 -1.45 -10.54
CA LEU A 34 1.68 -2.53 -9.63
C LEU A 34 2.68 -3.48 -10.30
N GLY A 35 2.43 -3.85 -11.56
CA GLY A 35 3.36 -4.63 -12.37
C GLY A 35 4.68 -3.92 -12.66
N LYS A 36 4.65 -2.59 -12.89
CA LYS A 36 5.86 -1.78 -13.10
C LYS A 36 6.77 -1.80 -11.87
N ILE A 37 6.22 -1.63 -10.67
CA ILE A 37 7.00 -1.65 -9.42
C ILE A 37 7.71 -3.00 -9.20
N LYS A 38 7.11 -4.11 -9.66
CA LYS A 38 7.76 -5.44 -9.62
C LYS A 38 8.91 -5.57 -10.61
N LYS A 39 8.75 -5.04 -11.82
CA LYS A 39 9.68 -5.26 -12.94
C LYS A 39 10.84 -4.27 -12.93
N THR A 40 10.54 -3.00 -12.73
CA THR A 40 11.48 -1.89 -12.86
C THR A 40 11.72 -1.24 -11.49
N PRO A 41 12.98 -1.04 -11.08
CA PRO A 41 13.27 -0.27 -9.88
C PRO A 41 12.65 1.13 -9.95
N VAL A 42 12.05 1.58 -8.84
CA VAL A 42 11.54 2.94 -8.71
C VAL A 42 12.71 3.92 -8.73
N GLU A 43 12.52 5.07 -9.38
CA GLU A 43 13.53 6.11 -9.46
C GLU A 43 13.89 6.64 -8.06
N LYS A 44 15.15 7.03 -7.85
CA LYS A 44 15.62 7.45 -6.53
C LYS A 44 14.87 8.69 -6.05
N GLU A 45 14.58 9.61 -6.95
CA GLU A 45 13.88 10.86 -6.71
C GLU A 45 12.41 10.59 -6.34
N GLU A 46 11.75 9.64 -7.00
CA GLU A 46 10.38 9.24 -6.66
C GLU A 46 10.33 8.55 -5.28
N LEU A 47 11.28 7.65 -5.01
CA LEU A 47 11.39 7.00 -3.70
C LEU A 47 11.68 8.01 -2.59
N MET A 48 12.55 8.98 -2.83
CA MET A 48 12.86 10.06 -1.89
C MET A 48 11.59 10.85 -1.53
N ARG A 49 10.84 11.32 -2.53
CA ARG A 49 9.57 12.02 -2.31
C ARG A 49 8.57 11.18 -1.53
N ALA A 50 8.45 9.88 -1.85
CA ALA A 50 7.54 8.99 -1.14
C ALA A 50 7.93 8.79 0.34
N LYS A 51 9.24 8.69 0.63
CA LYS A 51 9.77 8.60 2.00
C LYS A 51 9.53 9.88 2.78
N GLU A 52 9.81 11.04 2.20
CA GLU A 52 9.58 12.35 2.82
C GLU A 52 8.11 12.55 3.14
N TYR A 53 7.22 12.21 2.20
CA TYR A 53 5.78 12.22 2.42
C TYR A 53 5.38 11.33 3.59
N TYR A 54 5.86 10.07 3.64
CA TYR A 54 5.55 9.15 4.74
C TYR A 54 6.05 9.68 6.09
N ILE A 55 7.30 10.16 6.16
CA ILE A 55 7.88 10.71 7.38
C ILE A 55 7.10 11.94 7.84
N GLY A 56 6.74 12.84 6.93
CA GLY A 56 5.91 14.00 7.25
C GLY A 56 4.55 13.59 7.83
N GLN A 57 3.86 12.63 7.22
CA GLN A 57 2.59 12.12 7.75
C GLN A 57 2.76 11.48 9.14
N LEU A 58 3.83 10.71 9.36
CA LEU A 58 4.12 10.10 10.65
C LEU A 58 4.34 11.15 11.75
N MET A 59 5.09 12.22 11.45
CA MET A 59 5.34 13.29 12.42
C MET A 59 4.06 14.06 12.76
N LEU A 60 3.23 14.37 11.76
CA LEU A 60 1.91 15.00 11.97
C LEU A 60 0.97 14.11 12.80
N ALA A 61 1.01 12.79 12.60
CA ALA A 61 0.19 11.84 13.36
C ALA A 61 0.62 11.68 14.82
N LEU A 62 1.81 12.16 15.18
CA LEU A 62 2.42 12.01 16.50
C LEU A 62 2.75 13.38 17.11
N GLU A 63 1.90 14.39 16.93
CA GLU A 63 2.11 15.71 17.54
C GLU A 63 1.68 15.77 19.01
N ASP A 64 0.70 14.94 19.39
CA ASP A 64 0.18 14.89 20.75
C ASP A 64 0.78 13.71 21.54
N THR A 65 1.05 13.94 22.82
CA THR A 65 1.47 12.92 23.79
C THR A 65 0.49 11.75 23.85
N SER A 66 -0.81 12.01 23.68
CA SER A 66 -1.83 10.96 23.64
C SER A 66 -1.63 9.98 22.47
N GLU A 67 -1.33 10.51 21.27
CA GLU A 67 -1.03 9.72 20.07
C GLU A 67 0.28 8.94 20.21
N HIS A 68 1.30 9.53 20.84
CA HIS A 68 2.53 8.81 21.20
C HIS A 68 2.24 7.60 22.10
N MET A 69 1.38 7.75 23.11
CA MET A 69 1.02 6.67 24.02
C MET A 69 0.21 5.59 23.30
N PHE A 70 -0.74 5.97 22.43
CA PHE A 70 -1.51 5.03 21.63
C PHE A 70 -0.59 4.23 20.69
N TRP A 71 0.32 4.89 20.01
CA TRP A 71 1.32 4.25 19.15
C TRP A 71 2.14 3.20 19.91
N LEU A 72 2.68 3.54 21.09
CA LEU A 72 3.46 2.60 21.90
C LEU A 72 2.61 1.42 22.37
N GLY A 73 1.37 1.69 22.81
CA GLY A 73 0.42 0.68 23.25
C GLY A 73 0.08 -0.31 22.14
N GLU A 74 -0.27 0.18 20.95
CA GLU A 74 -0.61 -0.64 19.78
C GLU A 74 0.58 -1.51 19.33
N ASN A 75 1.79 -0.94 19.28
CA ASN A 75 2.98 -1.70 18.91
C ASN A 75 3.34 -2.75 19.96
N PHE A 76 3.21 -2.44 21.26
CA PHE A 76 3.44 -3.42 22.31
C PHE A 76 2.40 -4.55 22.27
N ALA A 77 1.12 -4.22 22.13
CA ALA A 77 0.04 -5.21 22.04
C ALA A 77 0.18 -6.11 20.80
N SER A 78 0.58 -5.55 19.65
CA SER A 78 0.62 -6.26 18.38
C SER A 78 1.94 -7.01 18.14
N LEU A 79 3.07 -6.44 18.56
CA LEU A 79 4.41 -6.92 18.22
C LEU A 79 5.24 -7.33 19.45
N ASN A 80 4.69 -7.16 20.65
CA ASN A 80 5.38 -7.35 21.94
C ASN A 80 6.69 -6.55 22.02
N LYS A 81 6.71 -5.35 21.42
CA LYS A 81 7.89 -4.47 21.31
C LYS A 81 7.47 -3.01 21.34
N PHE A 82 8.26 -2.18 22.02
CA PHE A 82 8.17 -0.73 21.87
C PHE A 82 8.93 -0.32 20.61
N LEU A 83 8.23 0.32 19.68
CA LEU A 83 8.79 0.89 18.46
C LEU A 83 8.71 2.40 18.57
N TYR A 84 9.86 3.06 18.66
CA TYR A 84 9.91 4.52 18.75
C TYR A 84 9.88 5.15 17.35
N PRO A 85 9.22 6.31 17.18
CA PRO A 85 9.09 6.96 15.87
C PRO A 85 10.45 7.22 15.19
N GLU A 86 11.48 7.57 15.96
CA GLU A 86 12.83 7.84 15.47
C GLU A 86 13.46 6.60 14.84
N GLU A 87 13.20 5.42 15.42
CA GLU A 87 13.68 4.15 14.87
C GLU A 87 13.00 3.84 13.53
N VAL A 88 11.69 4.07 13.45
CA VAL A 88 10.92 3.87 12.20
C VAL A 88 11.42 4.82 11.12
N ILE A 89 11.64 6.10 11.45
CA ILE A 89 12.19 7.10 10.53
C ILE A 89 13.56 6.67 10.02
N ARG A 90 14.46 6.19 10.90
CA ARG A 90 15.78 5.69 10.50
C ARG A 90 15.66 4.52 9.52
N ARG A 91 14.84 3.51 9.84
CA ARG A 91 14.62 2.34 8.98
C ARG A 91 14.05 2.74 7.61
N VAL A 92 13.11 3.69 7.56
CA VAL A 92 12.54 4.19 6.30
C VAL A 92 13.60 4.91 5.45
N LYS A 93 14.46 5.71 6.07
CA LYS A 93 15.55 6.41 5.36
C LYS A 93 16.51 5.43 4.68
N GLU A 94 16.77 4.27 5.28
CA GLU A 94 17.68 3.22 4.76
C GLU A 94 17.13 2.43 3.55
N ILE A 95 15.81 2.45 3.31
CA ILE A 95 15.17 1.64 2.24
C ILE A 95 15.68 2.05 0.84
N GLY A 96 16.29 1.14 0.09
CA GLY A 96 16.68 1.38 -1.30
C GLY A 96 15.61 0.98 -2.33
N PRO A 97 15.78 1.37 -3.62
CA PRO A 97 14.92 0.88 -4.71
C PRO A 97 14.89 -0.65 -4.83
N GLY A 98 16.00 -1.31 -4.51
CA GLY A 98 16.10 -2.77 -4.50
C GLY A 98 15.23 -3.43 -3.43
N ASP A 99 15.12 -2.80 -2.24
CA ASP A 99 14.25 -3.27 -1.17
C ASP A 99 12.78 -3.19 -1.55
N LEU A 100 12.39 -2.09 -2.20
CA LEU A 100 11.03 -1.90 -2.68
C LEU A 100 10.67 -2.94 -3.76
N LYS A 101 11.56 -3.14 -4.75
CA LYS A 101 11.37 -4.16 -5.79
C LYS A 101 11.27 -5.56 -5.17
N ARG A 102 12.14 -5.89 -4.19
CA ARG A 102 12.10 -7.17 -3.49
C ARG A 102 10.77 -7.37 -2.74
N MET A 103 10.32 -6.36 -2.00
CA MET A 103 9.07 -6.44 -1.25
C MET A 103 7.86 -6.52 -2.19
N ALA A 104 7.83 -5.72 -3.26
CA ALA A 104 6.78 -5.79 -4.27
C ALA A 104 6.68 -7.18 -4.90
N ASN A 105 7.81 -7.80 -5.24
CA ASN A 105 7.84 -9.17 -5.74
C ASN A 105 7.48 -10.24 -4.68
N LYS A 106 7.46 -9.89 -3.39
CA LYS A 106 6.99 -10.78 -2.32
C LYS A 106 5.47 -10.67 -2.15
N ILE A 107 4.94 -9.45 -2.02
CA ILE A 107 3.55 -9.24 -1.59
C ILE A 107 2.55 -9.10 -2.76
N LEU A 108 2.98 -8.62 -3.93
CA LEU A 108 2.10 -8.36 -5.06
C LEU A 108 2.02 -9.60 -5.98
N GLN A 109 1.28 -10.62 -5.52
CA GLN A 109 1.06 -11.87 -6.24
C GLN A 109 -0.33 -11.93 -6.87
N ASN A 110 -0.42 -12.40 -8.13
CA ASN A 110 -1.70 -12.54 -8.82
C ASN A 110 -2.66 -13.51 -8.10
N HIS A 111 -2.14 -14.58 -7.48
CA HIS A 111 -2.98 -15.54 -6.74
C HIS A 111 -3.59 -14.96 -5.45
N SER A 112 -3.04 -13.87 -4.92
CA SER A 112 -3.53 -13.19 -3.72
C SER A 112 -4.30 -11.91 -4.03
N LEU A 113 -4.51 -11.60 -5.32
CA LEU A 113 -5.20 -10.41 -5.77
C LEU A 113 -6.71 -10.59 -5.59
N ASN A 114 -7.33 -9.63 -4.88
CA ASN A 114 -8.76 -9.59 -4.64
C ASN A 114 -9.32 -8.24 -5.10
N LEU A 115 -10.54 -8.25 -5.63
CA LEU A 115 -11.21 -7.04 -6.11
C LEU A 115 -12.64 -6.98 -5.56
N ALA A 116 -12.97 -5.88 -4.90
CA ALA A 116 -14.33 -5.55 -4.49
C ALA A 116 -14.78 -4.29 -5.26
N LEU A 117 -15.98 -4.35 -5.83
CA LEU A 117 -16.58 -3.24 -6.56
C LEU A 117 -17.99 -2.99 -6.04
N ILE A 118 -18.31 -1.72 -5.79
CA ILE A 118 -19.61 -1.29 -5.30
C ILE A 118 -20.14 -0.25 -6.27
N GLY A 119 -21.26 -0.54 -6.93
CA GLY A 119 -21.89 0.35 -7.89
C GLY A 119 -22.79 -0.37 -8.91
N PRO A 120 -23.53 0.39 -9.74
CA PRO A 120 -24.44 -0.15 -10.75
C PRO A 120 -23.67 -0.72 -11.96
N LEU A 121 -23.02 -1.86 -11.77
CA LEU A 121 -22.24 -2.56 -12.80
C LEU A 121 -23.09 -3.55 -13.58
N LYS A 122 -23.03 -3.48 -14.92
CA LYS A 122 -23.68 -4.45 -15.80
C LYS A 122 -22.83 -5.71 -15.91
N ASP A 123 -23.44 -6.84 -16.28
CA ASP A 123 -22.70 -8.12 -16.34
C ASP A 123 -21.58 -8.14 -17.39
N LYS A 124 -21.76 -7.40 -18.50
CA LYS A 124 -20.71 -7.20 -19.50
C LYS A 124 -19.47 -6.51 -18.92
N ASP A 125 -19.67 -5.54 -18.02
CA ASP A 125 -18.58 -4.81 -17.38
C ASP A 125 -17.84 -5.72 -16.40
N LYS A 126 -18.59 -6.54 -15.63
CA LYS A 126 -18.02 -7.54 -14.70
C LYS A 126 -17.14 -8.56 -15.43
N LEU A 127 -17.57 -9.05 -16.59
CA LEU A 127 -16.80 -10.01 -17.38
C LEU A 127 -15.48 -9.40 -17.89
N ARG A 128 -15.55 -8.20 -18.48
CA ARG A 128 -14.36 -7.47 -18.97
C ARG A 128 -13.36 -7.17 -17.85
N ILE A 129 -13.85 -6.90 -16.65
CA ILE A 129 -13.01 -6.68 -15.46
C ILE A 129 -12.31 -7.98 -15.03
N LYS A 130 -13.05 -9.10 -15.00
CA LYS A 130 -12.51 -10.40 -14.60
C LYS A 130 -11.39 -10.87 -15.53
N GLU A 131 -11.54 -10.67 -16.83
CA GLU A 131 -10.52 -11.01 -17.84
C GLU A 131 -9.21 -10.23 -17.68
N ARG A 132 -9.25 -9.07 -17.00
CA ARG A 132 -8.11 -8.15 -16.86
C ARG A 132 -7.42 -8.25 -15.50
N LEU A 133 -7.87 -9.14 -14.61
CA LEU A 133 -7.42 -9.20 -13.22
C LEU A 133 -6.08 -9.95 -13.06
N SER A 134 -5.01 -9.42 -13.64
CA SER A 134 -3.64 -9.93 -13.50
C SER A 134 -2.60 -8.91 -13.94
N PHE A 135 -1.38 -8.97 -13.39
CA PHE A 135 -0.24 -8.10 -13.77
C PHE A 135 1.14 -8.79 -13.73
#